data_AF-S8BWN5-F1
#
_entry.id   AF-S8BWN5-F1
#
_cell.length_a   1.000
_cell.length_b   1.000
_cell.length_c   1.000
_cell.angle_alpha   90.00
_cell.angle_beta   90.00
_cell.angle_gamma   90.00
#
_symmetry.space_group_name_H-M   'P 1'
#
loop_
_entity.id
_entity.type
_entity.pdbx_description
1 polymer ?
#
loop_
_entity_poly.entity_id
_entity_poly.type
_entity_poly.pdbx_seq_one_letter_code
_entity_poly.pdbx_strand_id
1 'polypeptide(L)'
;MNLIGVTSLAILSLLGTTIGSPVGNPQEFSEDFFEDLPDAQATGAPYGTETGGPFVDRSTIVEAVVAQATATDAPGADPALTATPNQPTESPKFCKRTVSSEAITPGGYFLVFSGLSGATQASSYLTFHSIPAYNPDLCATRCDSIVGCRFFNLYIERNASGEVIKCSFYSLKSTTSAATNVGQFRNGFHVTINNSNGYAKYQAFPAVEGFAMERLRGSTNGKRLNLGDPDPYMGYTSIQTSDPSICAIACEQKTAYNSRHLSPSNTYRACNFFNFYSLNKNGEGYMTICSFYLIPFNSSYATNHGYSSGGNIYTIAESYGYTRNLQQGDGGIVTV
;
A
#
# COMPACT_ATOMS: atom_id res chain seq x y z
N MET A 1 -46.71 -52.75 -52.04
CA MET A 1 -47.73 -52.52 -51.00
C MET A 1 -47.12 -51.55 -50.00
N ASN A 2 -47.57 -50.30 -50.03
CA ASN A 2 -46.92 -49.15 -49.38
C ASN A 2 -46.93 -49.29 -47.85
N LEU A 3 -45.75 -49.25 -47.22
CA LEU A 3 -45.61 -48.94 -45.79
C LEU A 3 -45.11 -47.49 -45.66
N ILE A 4 -45.90 -46.70 -44.96
CA ILE A 4 -45.66 -45.30 -44.62
C ILE A 4 -44.60 -45.24 -43.51
N GLY A 5 -43.42 -44.71 -43.82
CA GLY A 5 -42.39 -44.39 -42.83
C GLY A 5 -42.63 -43.00 -42.26
N VAL A 6 -42.98 -42.91 -40.99
CA VAL A 6 -43.13 -41.66 -40.24
C VAL A 6 -41.74 -41.15 -39.88
N THR A 7 -41.29 -40.07 -40.50
CA THR A 7 -40.11 -39.31 -40.11
C THR A 7 -40.46 -38.39 -38.94
N SER A 8 -40.04 -38.75 -37.72
CA SER A 8 -40.08 -37.83 -36.57
C SER A 8 -38.88 -36.88 -36.63
N LEU A 9 -39.14 -35.61 -36.92
CA LEU A 9 -38.19 -34.51 -36.80
C LEU A 9 -38.09 -34.14 -35.30
N ALA A 10 -37.02 -34.56 -34.62
CA ALA A 10 -36.72 -34.09 -33.27
C ALA A 10 -36.12 -32.68 -33.35
N ILE A 11 -36.93 -31.67 -33.00
CA ILE A 11 -36.47 -30.29 -32.82
C ILE A 11 -35.75 -30.23 -31.47
N LEU A 12 -34.42 -30.26 -31.51
CA LEU A 12 -33.56 -30.05 -30.34
C LEU A 12 -33.59 -28.55 -30.00
N SER A 13 -34.49 -28.14 -29.12
CA SER A 13 -34.50 -26.78 -28.57
C SER A 13 -33.28 -26.59 -27.67
N LEU A 14 -32.25 -25.91 -28.18
CA LEU A 14 -31.13 -25.41 -27.39
C LEU A 14 -31.66 -24.31 -26.46
N LEU A 15 -32.08 -24.69 -25.25
CA LEU A 15 -32.24 -23.75 -24.14
C LEU A 15 -30.82 -23.35 -23.70
N GLY A 16 -30.30 -22.30 -24.32
CA GLY A 16 -29.12 -21.60 -23.81
C GLY A 16 -29.48 -20.96 -22.48
N THR A 17 -29.18 -21.64 -21.39
CA THR A 17 -29.10 -21.02 -20.07
C THR A 17 -27.90 -20.09 -20.09
N THR A 18 -28.12 -18.82 -20.45
CA THR A 18 -27.19 -17.76 -20.06
C THR A 18 -27.32 -17.64 -18.55
N ILE A 19 -26.47 -18.37 -17.83
CA ILE A 19 -26.21 -18.08 -16.43
C ILE A 19 -25.54 -16.72 -16.47
N GLY A 20 -26.32 -15.66 -16.27
CA GLY A 20 -25.76 -14.35 -16.03
C GLY A 20 -24.87 -14.48 -14.81
N SER A 21 -23.56 -14.26 -14.98
CA SER A 21 -22.65 -14.10 -13.85
C SER A 21 -23.28 -13.07 -12.91
N PRO A 22 -23.35 -13.33 -11.60
CA PRO A 22 -23.81 -12.31 -10.67
C PRO A 22 -22.96 -11.05 -10.91
N VAL A 23 -23.64 -9.91 -11.05
CA VAL A 23 -22.98 -8.60 -11.13
C VAL A 23 -22.07 -8.51 -9.90
N GLY A 24 -20.75 -8.52 -10.13
CA GLY A 24 -19.74 -8.55 -9.08
C GLY A 24 -20.01 -7.43 -8.08
N ASN A 25 -19.84 -7.72 -6.79
CA ASN A 25 -19.93 -6.68 -5.77
C ASN A 25 -18.81 -5.64 -6.02
N PRO A 26 -19.05 -4.33 -5.83
CA PRO A 26 -18.03 -3.32 -6.03
C PRO A 26 -16.85 -3.57 -5.07
N GLN A 27 -15.69 -3.88 -5.62
CA GLN A 27 -14.48 -4.39 -4.97
C GLN A 27 -14.33 -5.90 -4.79
N GLU A 28 -15.05 -6.77 -5.51
CA GLU A 28 -14.36 -8.01 -5.89
C GLU A 28 -13.14 -7.60 -6.72
N PHE A 29 -11.98 -7.50 -6.07
CA PHE A 29 -10.72 -7.34 -6.77
C PHE A 29 -10.63 -8.54 -7.71
N SER A 30 -10.85 -8.29 -9.00
CA SER A 30 -10.71 -9.31 -10.02
C SER A 30 -9.29 -9.86 -9.97
N GLU A 31 -9.08 -11.06 -10.51
CA GLU A 31 -7.70 -11.55 -10.70
C GLU A 31 -6.85 -10.50 -11.42
N ASP A 32 -7.42 -9.81 -12.42
CA ASP A 32 -6.83 -8.69 -13.13
C ASP A 32 -6.34 -7.55 -12.21
N PHE A 33 -7.08 -7.18 -11.15
CA PHE A 33 -6.61 -6.17 -10.19
C PHE A 33 -5.27 -6.56 -9.56
N PHE A 34 -5.12 -7.83 -9.18
CA PHE A 34 -3.89 -8.31 -8.53
C PHE A 34 -2.76 -8.59 -9.51
N GLU A 35 -3.07 -8.88 -10.76
CA GLU A 35 -2.08 -9.01 -11.84
C GLU A 35 -1.51 -7.64 -12.25
N ASP A 36 -2.34 -6.58 -12.20
CA ASP A 36 -1.93 -5.21 -12.52
C ASP A 36 -1.10 -4.54 -11.39
N LEU A 37 -1.05 -5.13 -10.20
CA LEU A 37 -0.20 -4.59 -9.12
C LEU A 37 1.28 -4.78 -9.46
N PRO A 38 2.13 -3.75 -9.27
CA PRO A 38 3.55 -3.85 -9.62
C PRO A 38 4.24 -4.93 -8.79
N ASP A 39 5.13 -5.72 -9.41
CA ASP A 39 5.85 -6.78 -8.73
C ASP A 39 6.49 -6.30 -7.41
N ALA A 40 6.25 -7.07 -6.34
CA ALA A 40 6.77 -6.78 -5.01
C ALA A 40 8.30 -6.95 -4.98
N GLN A 41 9.05 -5.90 -5.30
CA GLN A 41 10.50 -5.91 -5.11
C GLN A 41 10.82 -5.71 -3.64
N ALA A 42 11.01 -6.81 -2.93
CA ALA A 42 11.44 -6.79 -1.53
C ALA A 42 12.84 -6.16 -1.47
N THR A 43 12.92 -4.96 -0.90
CA THR A 43 14.16 -4.18 -0.78
C THR A 43 14.47 -3.87 0.67
N GLY A 44 15.73 -3.55 0.93
CA GLY A 44 16.25 -3.21 2.24
C GLY A 44 17.46 -2.28 2.09
N ALA A 45 18.09 -1.90 3.20
CA ALA A 45 19.26 -1.03 3.12
C ALA A 45 20.41 -1.69 2.34
N PRO A 46 21.09 -0.95 1.45
CA PRO A 46 22.28 -1.44 0.78
C PRO A 46 23.41 -1.72 1.78
N TYR A 47 24.27 -2.69 1.45
CA TYR A 47 25.46 -2.99 2.26
C TYR A 47 26.58 -1.98 2.06
N GLY A 48 27.40 -1.78 3.09
CA GLY A 48 28.54 -0.87 3.05
C GLY A 48 28.43 0.31 4.01
N THR A 49 29.28 1.31 3.79
CA THR A 49 29.57 2.42 4.71
C THR A 49 28.72 3.67 4.51
N GLU A 50 27.74 3.62 3.62
CA GLU A 50 26.81 4.73 3.40
C GLU A 50 26.05 5.08 4.69
N THR A 51 25.93 6.37 4.95
CA THR A 51 25.32 6.89 6.19
C THR A 51 23.81 7.11 6.08
N GLY A 52 23.26 7.13 4.86
CA GLY A 52 21.82 7.15 4.64
C GLY A 52 21.42 6.91 3.19
N GLY A 53 20.18 6.46 3.00
CA GLY A 53 19.56 6.31 1.69
C GLY A 53 18.96 7.61 1.17
N PRO A 54 18.37 7.60 -0.04
CA PRO A 54 17.72 8.77 -0.59
C PRO A 54 16.62 9.30 0.35
N PHE A 55 16.40 10.61 0.31
CA PHE A 55 15.27 11.23 0.98
C PHE A 55 13.98 10.85 0.28
N VAL A 56 12.92 10.60 1.05
CA VAL A 56 11.58 10.32 0.50
C VAL A 56 10.96 11.65 0.09
N ASP A 57 11.01 11.97 -1.20
CA ASP A 57 10.39 13.19 -1.73
C ASP A 57 8.87 13.02 -1.84
N ARG A 58 8.14 13.77 -1.02
CA ARG A 58 6.67 13.74 -1.01
C ARG A 58 6.09 14.28 -2.32
N SER A 59 6.75 15.23 -2.98
CA SER A 59 6.22 15.89 -4.18
C SER A 59 6.15 14.93 -5.37
N THR A 60 7.21 14.16 -5.61
CA THR A 60 7.25 13.14 -6.67
C THR A 60 6.22 12.03 -6.44
N ILE A 61 5.96 11.67 -5.18
CA ILE A 61 4.92 10.69 -4.85
C ILE A 61 3.54 11.26 -5.19
N VAL A 62 3.27 12.51 -4.82
CA VAL A 62 1.99 13.17 -5.14
C VAL A 62 1.77 13.22 -6.65
N GLU A 63 2.77 13.57 -7.43
CA GLU A 63 2.67 13.62 -8.89
C GLU A 63 2.31 12.27 -9.51
N ALA A 64 3.00 11.19 -9.13
CA ALA A 64 2.72 9.84 -9.63
C ALA A 64 1.32 9.35 -9.27
N VAL A 65 0.87 9.66 -8.05
CA VAL A 65 -0.46 9.25 -7.56
C VAL A 65 -1.57 10.02 -8.26
N VAL A 66 -1.38 11.31 -8.50
CA VAL A 66 -2.34 12.12 -9.26
C VAL A 66 -2.48 11.61 -10.69
N ALA A 67 -1.37 11.21 -11.32
CA ALA A 67 -1.40 10.60 -12.64
C ALA A 67 -2.21 9.29 -12.65
N GLN A 68 -1.95 8.37 -11.72
CA GLN A 68 -2.74 7.12 -11.60
C GLN A 68 -4.22 7.37 -11.32
N ALA A 69 -4.52 8.27 -10.39
CA ALA A 69 -5.89 8.57 -10.00
C ALA A 69 -6.70 9.13 -11.18
N THR A 70 -6.08 9.93 -12.06
CA THR A 70 -6.76 10.53 -13.22
C THR A 70 -6.75 9.62 -14.46
N ALA A 71 -5.85 8.63 -14.54
CA ALA A 71 -5.80 7.67 -15.64
C ALA A 71 -7.02 6.72 -15.71
N THR A 72 -7.70 6.47 -14.58
CA THR A 72 -8.89 5.58 -14.55
C THR A 72 -10.14 6.11 -15.29
N ASP A 73 -10.08 7.32 -15.86
CA ASP A 73 -11.16 7.92 -16.66
C ASP A 73 -10.71 8.25 -18.12
N ALA A 74 -9.61 7.66 -18.63
CA ALA A 74 -9.16 7.76 -20.03
C ALA A 74 -8.31 6.54 -20.48
N PRO A 75 -8.29 6.15 -21.77
CA PRO A 75 -7.53 4.98 -22.22
C PRO A 75 -6.01 5.23 -22.27
N GLY A 76 -5.27 4.44 -21.48
CA GLY A 76 -3.87 4.06 -21.68
C GLY A 76 -2.78 5.11 -21.42
N ALA A 77 -1.99 4.92 -20.36
CA ALA A 77 -0.54 5.16 -20.33
C ALA A 77 0.07 4.75 -18.97
N ASP A 78 1.12 3.93 -19.03
CA ASP A 78 2.06 3.63 -17.95
C ASP A 78 3.22 4.65 -17.98
N PRO A 79 3.68 5.18 -16.83
CA PRO A 79 5.01 5.78 -16.74
C PRO A 79 5.92 5.12 -15.69
N ALA A 80 7.03 4.65 -16.25
CA ALA A 80 8.24 4.10 -15.64
C ALA A 80 8.92 4.97 -14.56
N LEU A 81 9.53 4.26 -13.62
CA LEU A 81 10.54 4.70 -12.64
C LEU A 81 11.83 5.20 -13.33
N THR A 82 12.44 6.30 -12.85
CA THR A 82 13.89 6.55 -13.07
C THR A 82 14.60 7.35 -11.94
N ALA A 83 15.69 6.73 -11.44
CA ALA A 83 17.04 7.23 -11.07
C ALA A 83 17.37 8.09 -9.81
N THR A 84 17.94 7.42 -8.77
CA THR A 84 19.32 7.44 -8.13
C THR A 84 20.22 8.73 -8.07
N PRO A 85 21.38 8.75 -7.34
CA PRO A 85 21.56 9.35 -5.98
C PRO A 85 22.72 10.38 -5.88
N ASN A 86 23.01 10.99 -4.71
CA ASN A 86 24.35 11.57 -4.47
C ASN A 86 24.82 11.69 -2.99
N GLN A 87 26.04 11.16 -2.82
CA GLN A 87 27.20 11.44 -1.96
C GLN A 87 27.29 11.17 -0.42
N PRO A 88 28.46 10.72 0.06
CA PRO A 88 28.69 10.22 1.42
C PRO A 88 29.22 11.30 2.38
N THR A 89 28.87 11.18 3.65
CA THR A 89 29.61 11.79 4.78
C THR A 89 30.19 10.71 5.69
N GLU A 90 31.36 11.03 6.22
CA GLU A 90 32.30 10.27 7.07
C GLU A 90 31.73 9.27 8.08
N SER A 91 32.54 8.22 8.32
CA SER A 91 32.28 7.12 9.26
C SER A 91 32.46 7.52 10.74
N PRO A 92 31.54 7.17 11.65
CA PRO A 92 31.83 7.12 13.07
C PRO A 92 32.43 5.76 13.46
N LYS A 93 33.50 5.81 14.27
CA LYS A 93 34.17 4.66 14.91
C LYS A 93 33.33 4.07 16.06
N PHE A 94 33.36 2.74 16.12
CA PHE A 94 33.06 1.80 17.22
C PHE A 94 31.93 2.14 18.22
N CYS A 95 30.83 1.39 18.10
CA CYS A 95 29.68 1.42 19.01
C CYS A 95 29.91 0.56 20.27
N LYS A 96 29.46 1.05 21.43
CA LYS A 96 29.28 0.21 22.63
C LYS A 96 28.17 -0.82 22.38
N ARG A 97 28.44 -2.08 22.76
CA ARG A 97 27.49 -3.21 22.65
C ARG A 97 26.41 -3.10 23.71
N THR A 98 25.17 -2.94 23.27
CA THR A 98 24.00 -3.45 23.99
C THR A 98 23.54 -4.67 23.21
N VAL A 99 23.30 -5.79 23.89
CA VAL A 99 22.74 -6.98 23.25
C VAL A 99 21.30 -6.67 22.85
N SER A 100 20.87 -7.10 21.67
CA SER A 100 19.52 -6.82 21.14
C SER A 100 18.38 -7.18 22.10
N SER A 101 18.59 -8.17 22.98
CA SER A 101 17.64 -8.63 24.00
C SER A 101 17.44 -7.64 25.16
N GLU A 102 18.35 -6.68 25.33
CA GLU A 102 18.32 -5.68 26.40
C GLU A 102 17.88 -4.30 25.91
N ALA A 103 17.64 -4.17 24.60
CA ALA A 103 17.25 -2.91 23.98
C ALA A 103 15.82 -2.52 24.38
N ILE A 104 15.67 -1.34 24.96
CA ILE A 104 14.38 -0.80 25.39
C ILE A 104 13.55 -0.41 24.16
N THR A 105 12.28 -0.83 24.14
CA THR A 105 11.33 -0.43 23.10
C THR A 105 11.01 1.06 23.20
N PRO A 106 11.16 1.85 22.12
CA PRO A 106 10.83 3.27 22.12
C PRO A 106 9.36 3.56 22.43
N GLY A 107 9.11 4.70 23.06
CA GLY A 107 7.75 5.19 23.27
C GLY A 107 7.00 5.34 21.95
N GLY A 108 5.74 4.88 21.89
CA GLY A 108 4.94 4.91 20.66
C GLY A 108 5.21 3.74 19.70
N TYR A 109 6.11 2.82 20.04
CA TYR A 109 6.41 1.62 19.27
C TYR A 109 6.19 0.33 20.08
N PHE A 110 5.99 -0.77 19.36
CA PHE A 110 6.09 -2.11 19.91
C PHE A 110 7.15 -2.94 19.18
N LEU A 111 7.77 -3.85 19.94
CA LEU A 111 8.69 -4.85 19.42
C LEU A 111 7.90 -5.89 18.62
N VAL A 112 8.29 -6.10 17.36
CA VAL A 112 7.73 -7.13 16.46
C VAL A 112 8.56 -8.40 16.54
N PHE A 113 9.89 -8.25 16.45
CA PHE A 113 10.85 -9.35 16.57
C PHE A 113 12.16 -8.84 17.17
N SER A 114 12.95 -9.74 17.74
CA SER A 114 14.25 -9.40 18.32
C SER A 114 15.32 -10.46 18.09
N GLY A 115 16.56 -10.02 17.94
CA GLY A 115 17.74 -10.88 17.92
C GLY A 115 17.87 -11.79 16.70
N LEU A 116 17.31 -11.40 15.56
CA LEU A 116 17.43 -12.19 14.33
C LEU A 116 18.80 -11.98 13.66
N SER A 117 19.18 -12.95 12.82
CA SER A 117 20.42 -12.93 12.00
C SER A 117 20.16 -12.47 10.56
N GLY A 118 19.07 -11.72 10.35
CA GLY A 118 18.72 -11.14 9.06
C GLY A 118 18.02 -9.79 9.22
N ALA A 119 18.27 -8.88 8.28
CA ALA A 119 17.56 -7.61 8.18
C ALA A 119 16.28 -7.77 7.34
N THR A 120 15.32 -6.89 7.58
CA THR A 120 14.06 -6.85 6.84
C THR A 120 14.30 -6.60 5.35
N GLN A 121 13.61 -7.36 4.49
CA GLN A 121 13.39 -7.05 3.08
C GLN A 121 11.90 -7.02 2.82
N ALA A 122 11.39 -5.88 2.36
CA ALA A 122 9.96 -5.69 2.09
C ALA A 122 9.80 -4.66 0.98
N SER A 123 8.69 -4.74 0.24
CA SER A 123 8.38 -3.77 -0.84
C SER A 123 8.02 -2.39 -0.31
N SER A 124 7.70 -2.28 0.98
CA SER A 124 7.41 -1.03 1.67
C SER A 124 8.67 -0.26 2.11
N TYR A 125 9.86 -0.65 1.65
CA TYR A 125 11.10 0.02 2.01
C TYR A 125 11.10 1.49 1.59
N LEU A 126 11.47 2.37 2.52
CA LEU A 126 11.55 3.81 2.30
C LEU A 126 12.99 4.27 2.13
N THR A 127 13.82 4.01 3.15
CA THR A 127 15.21 4.47 3.21
C THR A 127 15.94 3.81 4.39
N PHE A 128 17.19 4.19 4.63
CA PHE A 128 17.96 3.75 5.78
C PHE A 128 18.81 4.86 6.37
N HIS A 129 19.30 4.64 7.59
CA HIS A 129 20.27 5.50 8.25
C HIS A 129 21.21 4.69 9.13
N SER A 130 22.50 5.01 9.08
CA SER A 130 23.50 4.42 9.98
C SER A 130 23.61 5.27 11.25
N ILE A 131 23.62 4.63 12.43
CA ILE A 131 23.62 5.32 13.74
C ILE A 131 24.86 4.96 14.57
N PRO A 132 25.30 5.84 15.50
CA PRO A 132 26.57 5.65 16.23
C PRO A 132 26.48 4.72 17.45
N ALA A 133 25.30 4.19 17.78
CA ALA A 133 25.10 3.26 18.89
C ALA A 133 23.85 2.41 18.65
N TYR A 134 23.79 1.21 19.24
CA TYR A 134 22.61 0.36 19.18
C TYR A 134 21.52 0.95 20.09
N ASN A 135 20.74 1.90 19.57
CA ASN A 135 19.71 2.61 20.31
C ASN A 135 18.42 2.71 19.49
N PRO A 136 17.35 1.97 19.85
CA PRO A 136 16.05 2.05 19.19
C PRO A 136 15.45 3.45 19.13
N ASP A 137 15.69 4.32 20.12
CA ASP A 137 15.13 5.68 20.15
C ASP A 137 15.68 6.57 19.02
N LEU A 138 16.93 6.34 18.59
CA LEU A 138 17.51 7.05 17.44
C LEU A 138 16.80 6.67 16.14
N CYS A 139 16.49 5.39 15.95
CA CYS A 139 15.72 4.93 14.81
C CYS A 139 14.27 5.42 14.88
N ALA A 140 13.63 5.37 16.05
CA ALA A 140 12.27 5.87 16.24
C ALA A 140 12.16 7.36 15.88
N THR A 141 13.04 8.19 16.43
CA THR A 141 13.09 9.64 16.11
C THR A 141 13.22 9.88 14.61
N ARG A 142 14.06 9.11 13.92
CA ARG A 142 14.22 9.23 12.47
C ARG A 142 12.96 8.77 11.72
N CYS A 143 12.36 7.64 12.10
CA CYS A 143 11.11 7.18 11.52
C CYS A 143 9.95 8.14 11.79
N ASP A 144 9.94 8.89 12.89
CA ASP A 144 8.95 9.94 13.13
C ASP A 144 9.12 11.16 12.22
N SER A 145 10.34 11.44 11.77
CA SER A 145 10.62 12.49 10.79
C SER A 145 10.34 12.09 9.33
N ILE A 146 10.21 10.80 9.04
CA ILE A 146 9.96 10.30 7.68
C ILE A 146 8.46 10.17 7.47
N VAL A 147 7.93 10.94 6.51
CA VAL A 147 6.51 10.89 6.12
C VAL A 147 6.13 9.46 5.75
N GLY A 148 5.11 8.95 6.42
CA GLY A 148 4.56 7.61 6.17
C GLY A 148 5.37 6.44 6.73
N CYS A 149 6.45 6.67 7.49
CA CYS A 149 7.16 5.56 8.14
C CYS A 149 6.32 4.93 9.26
N ARG A 150 6.16 3.60 9.20
CA ARG A 150 5.35 2.79 10.13
C ARG A 150 6.15 1.73 10.87
N PHE A 151 7.31 1.37 10.34
CA PHE A 151 8.17 0.34 10.91
C PHE A 151 9.64 0.67 10.67
N PHE A 152 10.49 0.28 11.61
CA PHE A 152 11.94 0.28 11.40
C PHE A 152 12.56 -1.02 11.87
N ASN A 153 13.64 -1.44 11.19
CA ASN A 153 14.48 -2.54 11.59
C ASN A 153 15.86 -2.02 11.97
N LEU A 154 16.27 -2.27 13.22
CA LEU A 154 17.56 -1.92 13.78
C LEU A 154 18.44 -3.17 13.85
N TYR A 155 19.60 -3.15 13.20
CA TYR A 155 20.51 -4.30 13.15
C TYR A 155 21.98 -3.87 13.04
N ILE A 156 22.88 -4.84 13.24
CA ILE A 156 24.31 -4.66 13.05
C ILE A 156 24.71 -5.41 11.78
N GLU A 157 25.27 -4.68 10.83
CA GLU A 157 25.97 -5.23 9.67
C GLU A 157 27.47 -5.32 9.99
N ARG A 158 28.04 -6.51 9.84
CA ARG A 158 29.49 -6.70 9.89
C ARG A 158 30.03 -6.84 8.48
N ASN A 159 30.91 -5.93 8.09
CA ASN A 159 31.60 -5.94 6.81
C ASN A 159 33.13 -5.92 7.01
N ALA A 160 33.89 -5.90 5.91
CA ALA A 160 35.36 -5.93 5.95
C ALA A 160 35.98 -4.73 6.69
N SER A 161 35.25 -3.61 6.79
CA SER A 161 35.69 -2.37 7.45
C SER A 161 35.29 -2.30 8.93
N GLY A 162 34.45 -3.22 9.42
CA GLY A 162 34.00 -3.25 10.82
C GLY A 162 32.51 -3.53 10.98
N GLU A 163 31.97 -3.12 12.12
CA GLU A 163 30.54 -3.21 12.45
C GLU A 163 29.88 -1.84 12.18
N VAL A 164 28.76 -1.85 11.45
CA VAL A 164 27.91 -0.67 11.17
C VAL A 164 26.52 -0.96 11.72
N ILE A 165 25.96 -0.02 12.48
CA ILE A 165 24.61 -0.13 13.03
C ILE A 165 23.66 0.61 12.11
N LYS A 166 22.64 -0.08 11.60
CA LYS A 166 21.70 0.45 10.61
C LYS A 166 20.27 0.41 11.13
N CYS A 167 19.54 1.47 10.86
CA CYS A 167 18.08 1.50 10.86
C CYS A 167 17.61 1.47 9.40
N SER A 168 16.85 0.46 8.99
CA SER A 168 16.04 0.52 7.75
C SER A 168 14.60 0.89 8.09
N PHE A 169 13.96 1.71 7.24
CA PHE A 169 12.65 2.30 7.47
C PHE A 169 11.65 1.86 6.41
N TYR A 170 10.41 1.61 6.82
CA TYR A 170 9.38 1.04 5.97
C TYR A 170 8.05 1.76 6.16
N SER A 171 7.29 1.90 5.07
CA SER A 171 5.98 2.54 5.05
C SER A 171 4.87 1.65 5.59
N LEU A 172 5.10 0.35 5.72
CA LEU A 172 4.15 -0.60 6.30
C LEU A 172 4.79 -1.37 7.44
N LYS A 173 3.93 -1.90 8.33
CA LYS A 173 4.37 -2.82 9.37
C LYS A 173 4.91 -4.09 8.71
N SER A 174 6.10 -4.49 9.13
CA SER A 174 6.76 -5.71 8.67
C SER A 174 6.65 -6.82 9.72
N THR A 175 7.03 -8.03 9.35
CA THR A 175 6.95 -9.22 10.19
C THR A 175 8.30 -9.92 10.35
N THR A 176 8.37 -10.90 11.26
CA THR A 176 9.56 -11.73 11.47
C THR A 176 10.01 -12.45 10.19
N SER A 177 9.08 -12.88 9.34
CA SER A 177 9.42 -13.62 8.10
C SER A 177 10.11 -12.74 7.06
N ALA A 178 10.02 -11.42 7.18
CA ALA A 178 10.69 -10.49 6.28
C ALA A 178 12.19 -10.32 6.58
N ALA A 179 12.69 -10.82 7.72
CA ALA A 179 14.10 -10.75 8.10
C ALA A 179 15.00 -11.71 7.30
N THR A 180 14.97 -11.59 5.97
CA THR A 180 15.58 -12.52 5.01
C THR A 180 16.91 -12.05 4.46
N ASN A 181 17.28 -10.78 4.64
CA ASN A 181 18.60 -10.31 4.27
C ASN A 181 19.61 -10.79 5.30
N VAL A 182 20.23 -11.95 5.04
CA VAL A 182 21.22 -12.57 5.93
C VAL A 182 22.67 -12.18 5.61
N GLY A 183 22.87 -11.26 4.66
CA GLY A 183 24.18 -10.88 4.17
C GLY A 183 24.58 -11.56 2.85
N GLN A 184 25.79 -11.25 2.38
CA GLN A 184 26.32 -11.73 1.11
C GLN A 184 27.85 -11.60 1.04
N PHE A 185 28.50 -12.34 0.15
CA PHE A 185 29.93 -12.15 -0.11
C PHE A 185 30.18 -10.88 -0.92
N ARG A 186 31.14 -10.06 -0.46
CA ARG A 186 31.66 -8.89 -1.18
C ARG A 186 33.18 -8.84 -1.06
N ASN A 187 33.88 -8.80 -2.20
CA ASN A 187 35.34 -8.71 -2.27
C ASN A 187 36.06 -9.75 -1.38
N GLY A 188 35.57 -10.99 -1.36
CA GLY A 188 36.13 -12.08 -0.54
C GLY A 188 35.78 -12.06 0.95
N PHE A 189 34.99 -11.07 1.42
CA PHE A 189 34.49 -11.01 2.80
C PHE A 189 33.00 -11.36 2.83
N HIS A 190 32.58 -12.21 3.76
CA HIS A 190 31.16 -12.48 3.99
C HIS A 190 30.56 -11.40 4.88
N VAL A 191 29.80 -10.47 4.29
CA VAL A 191 29.02 -9.49 5.05
C VAL A 191 27.92 -10.24 5.78
N THR A 192 27.81 -10.05 7.10
CA THR A 192 26.79 -10.71 7.92
C THR A 192 25.91 -9.71 8.65
N ILE A 193 24.68 -10.12 8.96
CA ILE A 193 23.74 -9.33 9.75
C ILE A 193 23.44 -10.07 11.05
N ASN A 194 23.39 -9.32 12.16
CA ASN A 194 23.01 -9.85 13.46
C ASN A 194 22.30 -8.78 14.30
N ASN A 195 21.84 -9.18 15.49
CA ASN A 195 21.17 -8.32 16.46
C ASN A 195 20.02 -7.53 15.82
N SER A 196 19.25 -8.19 14.96
CA SER A 196 18.18 -7.55 14.21
C SER A 196 16.88 -7.51 15.03
N ASN A 197 16.43 -6.30 15.35
CA ASN A 197 15.16 -6.02 16.02
C ASN A 197 14.23 -5.24 15.09
N GLY A 198 12.94 -5.57 15.10
CA GLY A 198 11.91 -4.89 14.34
C GLY A 198 10.93 -4.17 15.26
N TYR A 199 10.60 -2.92 14.95
CA TYR A 199 9.71 -2.09 15.77
C TYR A 199 8.65 -1.42 14.90
N ALA A 200 7.39 -1.51 15.32
CA ALA A 200 6.24 -0.96 14.61
C ALA A 200 5.55 0.14 15.42
N LYS A 201 5.05 1.19 14.76
CA LYS A 201 4.31 2.28 15.41
C LYS A 201 2.95 1.80 15.95
N TYR A 202 2.60 2.25 17.15
CA TYR A 202 1.26 2.14 17.72
C TYR A 202 0.29 3.17 17.14
N GLN A 203 0.77 4.40 16.84
CA GLN A 203 -0.13 5.49 16.49
C GLN A 203 -1.00 5.15 15.27
N ALA A 204 -2.25 5.57 15.30
CA ALA A 204 -3.10 5.62 14.12
C ALA A 204 -2.51 6.59 13.08
N PHE A 205 -3.05 6.56 11.86
CA PHE A 205 -2.68 7.54 10.85
C PHE A 205 -3.13 8.95 11.24
N PRO A 206 -2.43 10.00 10.77
CA PRO A 206 -2.78 11.37 11.11
C PRO A 206 -4.14 11.76 10.51
N ALA A 207 -4.84 12.69 11.19
CA ALA A 207 -6.01 13.33 10.62
C ALA A 207 -5.66 14.06 9.32
N VAL A 208 -6.61 14.11 8.38
CA VAL A 208 -6.47 14.84 7.14
C VAL A 208 -7.42 16.02 7.15
N GLU A 209 -6.90 17.22 6.94
CA GLU A 209 -7.70 18.45 6.92
C GLU A 209 -8.84 18.34 5.89
N GLY A 210 -10.04 18.77 6.28
CA GLY A 210 -11.23 18.67 5.43
C GLY A 210 -11.92 17.30 5.40
N PHE A 211 -11.37 16.29 6.09
CA PHE A 211 -11.95 14.94 6.14
C PHE A 211 -12.16 14.43 7.58
N ALA A 212 -13.32 13.86 7.83
CA ALA A 212 -13.61 13.09 9.03
C ALA A 212 -13.12 11.64 8.86
N MET A 213 -12.38 11.13 9.84
CA MET A 213 -11.76 9.79 9.80
C MET A 213 -12.55 8.77 10.65
N GLU A 214 -12.75 7.57 10.13
CA GLU A 214 -13.25 6.39 10.85
C GLU A 214 -12.28 5.22 10.66
N ARG A 215 -11.98 4.47 11.73
CA ARG A 215 -11.23 3.21 11.62
C ARG A 215 -12.14 2.10 11.14
N LEU A 216 -11.70 1.34 10.14
CA LEU A 216 -12.46 0.26 9.51
C LEU A 216 -11.81 -1.10 9.77
N ARG A 217 -12.61 -2.17 9.67
CA ARG A 217 -12.18 -3.57 9.87
C ARG A 217 -11.73 -4.28 8.59
N GLY A 218 -11.88 -3.62 7.45
CA GLY A 218 -11.62 -4.13 6.12
C GLY A 218 -11.69 -2.98 5.11
N SER A 219 -11.53 -3.25 3.82
CA SER A 219 -11.77 -2.25 2.80
C SER A 219 -13.28 -2.14 2.49
N THR A 220 -13.67 -0.99 1.97
CA THR A 220 -15.06 -0.66 1.69
C THR A 220 -15.58 -1.39 0.44
N ASN A 221 -16.53 -2.29 0.62
CA ASN A 221 -17.34 -2.89 -0.45
C ASN A 221 -18.72 -2.21 -0.47
N GLY A 222 -18.71 -0.97 -0.96
CA GLY A 222 -19.86 -0.06 -0.91
C GLY A 222 -20.63 -0.01 -2.22
N LYS A 223 -21.95 -0.23 -2.17
CA LYS A 223 -22.87 -0.03 -3.29
C LYS A 223 -24.06 0.84 -2.89
N ARG A 224 -24.65 1.52 -3.87
CA ARG A 224 -25.95 2.16 -3.66
C ARG A 224 -27.06 1.12 -3.58
N LEU A 225 -28.09 1.45 -2.81
CA LEU A 225 -29.19 0.54 -2.53
C LEU A 225 -30.27 0.55 -3.62
N ASN A 226 -30.51 1.69 -4.26
CA ASN A 226 -31.53 1.80 -5.29
C ASN A 226 -31.00 1.28 -6.63
N LEU A 227 -31.83 0.48 -7.30
CA LEU A 227 -31.54 -0.05 -8.63
C LEU A 227 -31.50 1.09 -9.64
N GLY A 228 -30.40 1.18 -10.40
CA GLY A 228 -30.22 2.20 -11.43
C GLY A 228 -29.45 3.45 -10.97
N ASP A 229 -29.16 3.58 -9.66
CA ASP A 229 -28.27 4.64 -9.23
C ASP A 229 -26.84 4.43 -9.79
N PRO A 230 -26.09 5.52 -10.08
CA PRO A 230 -24.70 5.41 -10.53
C PRO A 230 -23.84 4.67 -9.50
N ASP A 231 -22.96 3.79 -9.99
CA ASP A 231 -21.95 3.13 -9.15
C ASP A 231 -21.25 4.18 -8.27
N PRO A 232 -21.16 4.00 -6.95
CA PRO A 232 -20.46 4.94 -6.07
C PRO A 232 -18.94 4.81 -6.14
N TYR A 233 -18.37 3.75 -6.72
CA TYR A 233 -16.93 3.55 -6.83
C TYR A 233 -16.31 4.41 -7.95
N MET A 234 -15.12 4.95 -7.67
CA MET A 234 -14.37 5.84 -8.58
C MET A 234 -12.97 5.29 -8.90
N GLY A 235 -12.72 4.01 -8.64
CA GLY A 235 -11.41 3.41 -8.83
C GLY A 235 -10.50 3.56 -7.61
N TYR A 236 -9.23 3.21 -7.79
CA TYR A 236 -8.22 3.21 -6.76
C TYR A 236 -6.88 3.75 -7.28
N THR A 237 -5.98 4.06 -6.37
CA THR A 237 -4.56 4.24 -6.64
C THR A 237 -3.76 3.53 -5.55
N SER A 238 -2.52 3.19 -5.88
CA SER A 238 -1.61 2.51 -4.98
C SER A 238 -0.40 3.39 -4.70
N ILE A 239 0.03 3.45 -3.46
CA ILE A 239 1.08 4.35 -2.99
C ILE A 239 2.12 3.57 -2.17
N GLN A 240 3.40 3.86 -2.37
CA GLN A 240 4.51 3.18 -1.67
C GLN A 240 4.87 3.83 -0.32
N THR A 241 4.13 4.87 0.09
CA THR A 241 4.19 5.50 1.40
C THR A 241 2.87 5.33 2.14
N SER A 242 2.83 5.62 3.44
CA SER A 242 1.59 5.54 4.22
C SER A 242 1.21 6.89 4.80
N ASP A 243 0.86 7.82 3.91
CA ASP A 243 0.37 9.17 4.20
C ASP A 243 -1.04 9.36 3.61
N PRO A 244 -2.10 9.38 4.43
CA PRO A 244 -3.48 9.51 3.94
C PRO A 244 -3.77 10.87 3.29
N SER A 245 -2.96 11.90 3.55
CA SER A 245 -3.13 13.21 2.90
C SER A 245 -2.88 13.13 1.39
N ILE A 246 -2.10 12.15 0.93
CA ILE A 246 -1.88 11.88 -0.49
C ILE A 246 -3.17 11.37 -1.15
N CYS A 247 -3.93 10.51 -0.47
CA CYS A 247 -5.25 10.08 -0.96
C CYS A 247 -6.24 11.24 -1.01
N ALA A 248 -6.21 12.16 -0.04
CA ALA A 248 -7.06 13.34 -0.09
C ALA A 248 -6.71 14.23 -1.29
N ILE A 249 -5.42 14.47 -1.56
CA ILE A 249 -4.98 15.19 -2.76
C ILE A 249 -5.47 14.49 -4.03
N ALA A 250 -5.33 13.17 -4.12
CA ALA A 250 -5.82 12.39 -5.26
C ALA A 250 -7.35 12.50 -5.44
N CYS A 251 -8.10 12.47 -4.33
CA CYS A 251 -9.56 12.67 -4.31
C CYS A 251 -9.95 14.06 -4.84
N GLU A 252 -9.24 15.13 -4.44
CA GLU A 252 -9.43 16.47 -4.99
C GLU A 252 -9.10 16.53 -6.49
N GLN A 253 -7.97 15.96 -6.90
CA GLN A 253 -7.55 16.01 -8.31
C GLN A 253 -8.47 15.21 -9.22
N LYS A 254 -9.01 14.08 -8.75
CA LYS A 254 -10.05 13.34 -9.49
C LYS A 254 -11.31 14.18 -9.67
N THR A 255 -11.73 14.89 -8.63
CA THR A 255 -12.88 15.82 -8.71
C THR A 255 -12.61 16.96 -9.70
N ALA A 256 -11.42 17.57 -9.63
CA ALA A 256 -11.02 18.65 -10.53
C ALA A 256 -10.94 18.15 -11.99
N TYR A 257 -10.40 16.96 -12.23
CA TYR A 257 -10.39 16.34 -13.55
C TYR A 257 -11.81 16.14 -14.09
N ASN A 258 -12.69 15.53 -13.29
CA ASN A 258 -14.08 15.28 -13.70
C ASN A 258 -14.85 16.57 -13.99
N SER A 259 -14.59 17.66 -13.26
CA SER A 259 -15.23 18.96 -13.52
C SER A 259 -14.90 19.54 -14.91
N ARG A 260 -13.80 19.09 -15.53
CA ARG A 260 -13.40 19.47 -16.90
C ARG A 260 -13.86 18.47 -17.96
N HIS A 261 -14.43 17.34 -17.55
CA HIS A 261 -14.87 16.23 -18.40
C HIS A 261 -16.32 15.87 -18.07
N LEU A 262 -17.23 16.80 -18.42
CA LEU A 262 -18.64 16.69 -18.09
C LEU A 262 -19.31 15.54 -18.84
N SER A 263 -20.31 14.94 -18.21
CA SER A 263 -21.25 14.03 -18.86
C SER A 263 -22.11 14.79 -19.89
N PRO A 264 -22.80 14.07 -20.81
CA PRO A 264 -23.75 14.69 -21.74
C PRO A 264 -24.89 15.47 -21.06
N SER A 265 -25.18 15.15 -19.79
CA SER A 265 -26.20 15.82 -18.98
C SER A 265 -25.66 17.05 -18.23
N ASN A 266 -24.47 17.55 -18.59
CA ASN A 266 -23.79 18.67 -17.94
C ASN A 266 -23.52 18.44 -16.44
N THR A 267 -23.14 17.21 -16.08
CA THR A 267 -22.80 16.83 -14.70
C THR A 267 -21.40 16.22 -14.59
N TYR A 268 -20.83 16.24 -13.39
CA TYR A 268 -19.58 15.52 -13.09
C TYR A 268 -19.63 14.78 -11.75
N ARG A 269 -18.76 13.78 -11.58
CA ARG A 269 -18.65 12.96 -10.36
C ARG A 269 -17.58 13.54 -9.42
N ALA A 270 -17.96 13.90 -8.20
CA ALA A 270 -17.05 14.40 -7.18
C ALA A 270 -16.66 13.32 -6.17
N CYS A 271 -15.41 13.32 -5.74
CA CYS A 271 -14.91 12.42 -4.71
C CYS A 271 -15.20 13.00 -3.32
N ASN A 272 -16.04 12.30 -2.56
CA ASN A 272 -16.49 12.69 -1.22
C ASN A 272 -16.03 11.73 -0.13
N PHE A 273 -15.48 10.58 -0.51
CA PHE A 273 -14.99 9.58 0.43
C PHE A 273 -13.82 8.82 -0.18
N PHE A 274 -12.83 8.50 0.65
CA PHE A 274 -11.80 7.54 0.29
C PHE A 274 -11.54 6.55 1.42
N ASN A 275 -11.31 5.30 1.05
CA ASN A 275 -10.83 4.28 1.95
C ASN A 275 -9.33 4.07 1.74
N PHE A 276 -8.57 4.30 2.79
CA PHE A 276 -7.12 4.15 2.87
C PHE A 276 -6.78 2.91 3.68
N TYR A 277 -6.02 1.97 3.11
CA TYR A 277 -5.66 0.74 3.81
C TYR A 277 -4.33 0.17 3.34
N SER A 278 -3.71 -0.63 4.22
CA SER A 278 -2.52 -1.42 3.91
C SER A 278 -2.93 -2.74 3.29
N LEU A 279 -2.36 -3.08 2.14
CA LEU A 279 -2.45 -4.39 1.53
C LEU A 279 -1.22 -5.20 1.93
N ASN A 280 -1.43 -6.37 2.50
CA ASN A 280 -0.37 -7.33 2.77
C ASN A 280 -0.41 -8.45 1.73
N LYS A 281 0.76 -8.92 1.30
CA LYS A 281 0.93 -10.09 0.42
C LYS A 281 1.66 -11.18 1.19
N ASN A 282 1.05 -12.35 1.32
CA ASN A 282 1.58 -13.50 2.07
C ASN A 282 2.01 -13.16 3.50
N GLY A 283 1.24 -12.28 4.16
CA GLY A 283 1.49 -11.83 5.53
C GLY A 283 2.47 -10.67 5.69
N GLU A 284 3.12 -10.21 4.61
CA GLU A 284 4.06 -9.09 4.65
C GLU A 284 3.47 -7.82 4.02
N GLY A 285 3.81 -6.64 4.57
CA GLY A 285 3.34 -5.36 4.08
C GLY A 285 3.78 -5.12 2.63
N TYR A 286 2.81 -5.03 1.72
CA TYR A 286 3.06 -4.93 0.28
C TYR A 286 3.00 -3.48 -0.21
N MET A 287 1.82 -2.85 -0.13
CA MET A 287 1.60 -1.46 -0.55
C MET A 287 0.38 -0.86 0.15
N THR A 288 0.21 0.45 0.02
CA THR A 288 -0.96 1.15 0.56
C THR A 288 -1.92 1.50 -0.59
N ILE A 289 -3.21 1.32 -0.38
CA ILE A 289 -4.25 1.59 -1.39
C ILE A 289 -5.14 2.74 -0.93
N CYS A 290 -5.47 3.64 -1.86
CA CYS A 290 -6.57 4.59 -1.73
C CYS A 290 -7.69 4.20 -2.70
N SER A 291 -8.85 3.79 -2.20
CA SER A 291 -10.07 3.58 -3.00
C SER A 291 -10.99 4.79 -2.89
N PHE A 292 -11.50 5.32 -4.00
CA PHE A 292 -12.27 6.57 -4.05
C PHE A 292 -13.75 6.34 -4.33
N TYR A 293 -14.61 7.19 -3.75
CA TYR A 293 -16.07 7.05 -3.87
C TYR A 293 -16.81 8.40 -3.91
N LEU A 294 -17.99 8.38 -4.56
CA LEU A 294 -18.92 9.50 -4.67
C LEU A 294 -19.62 9.83 -3.36
N ILE A 295 -19.82 8.82 -2.52
CA ILE A 295 -20.57 8.92 -1.27
C ILE A 295 -19.80 8.22 -0.15
N PRO A 296 -19.96 8.69 1.10
CA PRO A 296 -19.37 8.01 2.24
C PRO A 296 -20.04 6.68 2.53
N PHE A 297 -19.23 5.75 3.03
CA PHE A 297 -19.66 4.48 3.57
C PHE A 297 -19.20 4.35 5.02
N ASN A 298 -20.11 3.90 5.88
CA ASN A 298 -19.78 3.58 7.26
C ASN A 298 -19.15 2.18 7.36
N SER A 299 -18.69 1.83 8.55
CA SER A 299 -18.08 0.55 8.87
C SER A 299 -18.90 -0.71 8.54
N SER A 300 -20.22 -0.65 8.33
CA SER A 300 -20.99 -1.83 7.91
C SER A 300 -20.63 -2.29 6.49
N TYR A 301 -20.10 -1.39 5.66
CA TYR A 301 -19.64 -1.70 4.30
C TYR A 301 -18.16 -2.09 4.23
N ALA A 302 -17.42 -2.01 5.33
CA ALA A 302 -16.05 -2.49 5.41
C ALA A 302 -16.00 -4.01 5.62
N THR A 303 -16.43 -4.75 4.60
CA THR A 303 -16.60 -6.22 4.63
C THR A 303 -15.58 -6.97 3.79
N ASN A 304 -14.76 -6.25 3.02
CA ASN A 304 -13.69 -6.85 2.25
C ASN A 304 -12.44 -6.99 3.14
N HIS A 305 -11.95 -8.22 3.29
CA HIS A 305 -10.82 -8.54 4.17
C HIS A 305 -9.57 -9.04 3.40
N GLY A 306 -9.67 -9.20 2.09
CA GLY A 306 -8.61 -9.77 1.26
C GLY A 306 -9.10 -10.85 0.30
N TYR A 307 -8.17 -11.36 -0.50
CA TYR A 307 -8.40 -12.33 -1.57
C TYR A 307 -7.22 -13.29 -1.70
N SER A 308 -7.47 -14.46 -2.27
CA SER A 308 -6.41 -15.37 -2.73
C SER A 308 -6.35 -15.31 -4.25
N SER A 309 -5.19 -15.01 -4.82
CA SER A 309 -4.98 -14.94 -6.27
C SER A 309 -3.56 -15.35 -6.64
N GLY A 310 -3.41 -16.13 -7.73
CA GLY A 310 -2.10 -16.54 -8.24
C GLY A 310 -1.21 -17.25 -7.22
N GLY A 311 -1.79 -18.03 -6.30
CA GLY A 311 -1.08 -18.69 -5.20
C GLY A 311 -0.63 -17.77 -4.05
N ASN A 312 -0.96 -16.48 -4.11
CA ASN A 312 -0.71 -15.51 -3.06
C ASN A 312 -1.98 -15.25 -2.23
N ILE A 313 -1.78 -14.92 -0.96
CA ILE A 313 -2.85 -14.49 -0.06
C ILE A 313 -2.68 -12.99 0.21
N TYR A 314 -3.66 -12.21 -0.21
CA TYR A 314 -3.73 -10.78 0.06
C TYR A 314 -4.66 -10.53 1.24
N THR A 315 -4.22 -9.75 2.22
CA THR A 315 -5.04 -9.38 3.38
C THR A 315 -5.03 -7.88 3.61
N ILE A 316 -6.13 -7.35 4.14
CA ILE A 316 -6.27 -5.92 4.42
C ILE A 316 -5.92 -5.64 5.87
N ALA A 317 -5.06 -4.65 6.10
CA ALA A 317 -4.64 -4.18 7.41
C ALA A 317 -4.76 -2.66 7.50
N GLU A 318 -4.80 -2.15 8.75
CA GLU A 318 -4.82 -0.72 9.07
C GLU A 318 -5.74 0.13 8.16
N SER A 319 -7.00 -0.30 7.99
CA SER A 319 -7.98 0.36 7.11
C SER A 319 -8.71 1.52 7.79
N TYR A 320 -8.89 2.63 7.06
CA TYR A 320 -9.56 3.84 7.52
C TYR A 320 -10.40 4.44 6.39
N GLY A 321 -11.58 4.95 6.74
CA GLY A 321 -12.44 5.73 5.86
C GLY A 321 -12.28 7.21 6.15
N TYR A 322 -12.18 8.03 5.11
CA TYR A 322 -12.07 9.48 5.19
C TYR A 322 -13.23 10.09 4.42
N THR A 323 -14.16 10.71 5.15
CA THR A 323 -15.34 11.37 4.60
C THR A 323 -15.08 12.87 4.50
N ARG A 324 -15.26 13.44 3.31
CA ARG A 324 -15.17 14.89 3.11
C ARG A 324 -16.22 15.60 3.98
N ASN A 325 -15.78 16.58 4.76
CA ASN A 325 -16.66 17.29 5.69
C ASN A 325 -17.77 18.06 4.96
N LEU A 326 -17.44 18.65 3.81
CA LEU A 326 -18.38 19.34 2.93
C LEU A 326 -18.48 18.56 1.62
N GLN A 327 -19.47 17.68 1.53
CA GLN A 327 -19.68 16.85 0.34
C GLN A 327 -20.13 17.71 -0.84
N GLN A 328 -19.62 17.39 -2.03
CA GLN A 328 -19.95 18.08 -3.27
C GLN A 328 -21.02 17.29 -4.03
N GLY A 329 -22.01 18.02 -4.55
CA GLY A 329 -23.07 17.46 -5.40
C GLY A 329 -24.13 16.66 -4.64
N ASP A 330 -25.24 16.37 -5.31
CA ASP A 330 -26.27 15.49 -4.78
C ASP A 330 -25.84 14.03 -4.98
N GLY A 331 -25.56 13.34 -3.88
CA GLY A 331 -24.94 12.02 -3.92
C GLY A 331 -23.62 11.99 -4.69
N GLY A 332 -22.81 13.06 -4.67
CA GLY A 332 -21.56 13.09 -5.42
C GLY A 332 -21.69 13.40 -6.91
N ILE A 333 -22.90 13.72 -7.40
CA ILE A 333 -23.13 14.23 -8.75
C ILE A 333 -23.32 15.75 -8.68
N VAL A 334 -22.45 16.49 -9.33
CA VAL A 334 -22.52 17.95 -9.40
C VAL A 334 -23.09 18.36 -10.76
N THR A 335 -24.09 19.23 -10.74
CA THR A 335 -24.66 19.85 -11.96
C THR A 335 -23.99 21.20 -12.21
N VAL A 336 -23.63 21.45 -13.47
CA VAL A 336 -23.01 22.69 -13.95
C VAL A 336 -24.05 23.59 -14.60
#